data_AF-A0A3Q8SUG1-F1
#
_entry.id   AF-A0A3Q8SUG1-F1
#
_cell.length_a   1.000
_cell.length_b   1.000
_cell.length_c   1.000
_cell.angle_alpha   90.00
_cell.angle_beta   90.00
_cell.angle_gamma   90.00
#
_symmetry.space_group_name_H-M   'P 1'
#
loop_
_entity.id
_entity.type
_entity.pdbx_description
1 polymer ?
#
loop_
_entity_poly.entity_id
_entity_poly.type
_entity_poly.pdbx_seq_one_letter_code
_entity_poly.pdbx_strand_id
1 'polypeptide(L)'
;MLAKTFKVAKEDYEISADVLLENKDLLVSLTGRDIPHLGGVVTFDFKSKKISKTFFESHDGRKHKDIFLAEQFAEKIKDHLNGNLLSSW
;
A
#
# COMPACT_ATOMS: atom_id res chain seq x y z
N MET A 1 18.31 -4.57 -4.93
CA MET A 1 17.21 -3.71 -4.47
C MET A 1 16.85 -2.79 -5.63
N LEU A 2 15.58 -2.78 -6.06
CA LEU A 2 15.13 -1.92 -7.15
C LEU A 2 14.03 -1.01 -6.61
N ALA A 3 14.18 0.30 -6.80
CA ALA A 3 13.20 1.29 -6.39
C ALA A 3 12.58 1.96 -7.62
N LYS A 4 11.25 2.16 -7.60
CA LYS A 4 10.55 2.87 -8.67
C LYS A 4 9.31 3.57 -8.13
N THR A 5 9.14 4.82 -8.53
CA THR A 5 7.92 5.59 -8.28
C THR A 5 7.00 5.51 -9.49
N PHE A 6 5.73 5.19 -9.26
CA PHE A 6 4.66 5.29 -10.25
C PHE A 6 3.75 6.46 -9.86
N LYS A 7 3.23 7.16 -10.86
CA LYS A 7 2.32 8.29 -10.66
C LYS A 7 1.17 8.21 -11.64
N VAL A 8 -0.04 8.46 -11.16
CA VAL A 8 -1.24 8.63 -11.98
C VAL A 8 -1.93 9.90 -11.52
N ALA A 9 -2.20 10.79 -12.48
CA ALA A 9 -3.03 11.97 -12.28
C ALA A 9 -4.33 11.81 -13.08
N LYS A 10 -5.47 12.06 -12.43
CA LYS A 10 -6.78 12.13 -13.08
C LYS A 10 -7.60 13.21 -12.39
N GLU A 11 -8.34 13.99 -13.17
CA GLU A 11 -9.04 15.18 -12.67
C GLU A 11 -8.07 16.09 -11.88
N ASP A 12 -8.38 16.40 -10.62
CA ASP A 12 -7.65 17.28 -9.73
C ASP A 12 -6.77 16.56 -8.68
N TYR A 13 -6.69 15.22 -8.74
CA TYR A 13 -5.91 14.42 -7.80
C TYR A 13 -4.75 13.64 -8.47
N GLU A 14 -3.67 13.45 -7.71
CA GLU A 14 -2.53 12.61 -8.07
C GLU A 14 -2.38 11.53 -7.00
N ILE A 15 -2.25 10.28 -7.44
CA ILE A 15 -1.83 9.16 -6.60
C ILE A 15 -0.44 8.74 -7.06
N SER A 16 0.45 8.53 -6.09
CA SER A 16 1.76 7.96 -6.33
C SER A 16 1.98 6.68 -5.53
N ALA A 17 2.84 5.81 -6.05
CA ALA A 17 3.23 4.56 -5.43
C ALA A 17 4.76 4.46 -5.50
N ASP A 18 5.41 4.58 -4.35
CA ASP A 18 6.84 4.29 -4.22
C ASP A 18 6.99 2.79 -3.94
N VAL A 19 7.58 2.09 -4.91
CA VAL A 19 7.72 0.63 -4.88
C VAL A 19 9.18 0.26 -4.70
N LEU A 20 9.47 -0.53 -3.68
CA LEU A 20 10.76 -1.15 -3.43
C LEU A 20 10.63 -2.66 -3.59
N LEU A 21 11.43 -3.23 -4.50
CA LEU A 21 11.57 -4.67 -4.67
C LEU A 21 12.84 -5.17 -3.96
N GLU A 22 12.62 -5.97 -2.93
CA GLU A 22 13.64 -6.67 -2.16
C GLU A 22 13.62 -8.16 -2.52
N ASN A 23 14.51 -8.56 -3.42
CA ASN A 23 14.51 -9.89 -4.02
C ASN A 23 13.17 -10.19 -4.73
N LYS A 24 12.21 -10.80 -4.04
CA LYS A 24 10.85 -11.08 -4.54
C LYS A 24 9.75 -10.36 -3.76
N ASP A 25 10.11 -9.75 -2.64
CA ASP A 25 9.17 -9.08 -1.75
C ASP A 25 9.00 -7.62 -2.16
N LEU A 26 7.77 -7.11 -2.07
CA LEU A 26 7.43 -5.74 -2.41
C LEU A 26 7.08 -4.94 -1.17
N LEU A 27 7.70 -3.77 -1.05
CA LEU A 27 7.28 -2.71 -0.14
C LEU A 27 6.71 -1.57 -0.98
N VAL A 28 5.47 -1.16 -0.69
CA VAL A 28 4.77 -0.15 -1.48
C VAL A 28 4.20 0.92 -0.57
N SER A 29 4.66 2.17 -0.74
CA SER A 29 4.06 3.33 -0.09
C SER A 29 3.17 4.05 -1.08
N LEU A 30 1.86 4.04 -0.82
CA LEU A 30 0.88 4.77 -1.61
C LEU A 30 0.67 6.15 -0.98
N THR A 31 0.60 7.19 -1.80
CA THR A 31 0.30 8.56 -1.34
C THR A 31 -0.64 9.25 -2.31
N GLY A 32 -1.49 10.12 -1.79
CA GLY A 32 -2.39 10.96 -2.58
C GLY A 32 -2.33 12.35 -1.99
N ARG A 33 -1.92 13.32 -2.83
CA ARG A 33 -1.67 14.77 -2.67
C ARG A 33 -1.77 15.51 -1.31
N ASP A 34 -2.51 15.02 -0.33
CA ASP A 34 -2.64 15.55 1.02
C ASP A 34 -1.41 15.24 1.90
N ILE A 35 -1.44 15.73 3.15
CA ILE A 35 -0.41 15.50 4.17
C ILE A 35 -0.20 13.99 4.33
N PRO A 36 0.97 13.44 3.93
CA PRO A 36 1.23 12.01 4.03
C PRO A 36 1.23 11.59 5.50
N HIS A 37 0.47 10.56 5.83
CA HIS A 37 0.40 9.99 7.17
C HIS A 37 0.05 8.51 7.06
N LEU A 38 0.63 7.69 7.94
CA LEU A 38 0.37 6.26 7.95
C LEU A 38 -0.98 5.96 8.60
N GLY A 39 -1.97 5.62 7.77
CA GLY A 39 -3.28 5.15 8.22
C GLY A 39 -3.30 3.66 8.58
N GLY A 40 -2.34 2.91 8.03
CA GLY A 40 -2.11 1.51 8.35
C GLY A 40 -1.34 0.76 7.28
N VAL A 41 -1.26 -0.55 7.44
CA VAL A 41 -0.57 -1.44 6.52
C VAL A 41 -1.43 -2.63 6.13
N VAL A 42 -1.30 -3.02 4.87
CA VAL A 42 -1.86 -4.26 4.33
C VAL A 42 -0.70 -5.14 3.91
N THR A 43 -0.68 -6.35 4.46
CA THR A 43 0.34 -7.35 4.12
C THR A 43 -0.28 -8.53 3.39
N PHE A 44 0.49 -9.14 2.50
CA PHE A 44 0.17 -10.43 1.89
C PHE A 44 1.33 -11.38 2.11
N ASP A 45 1.03 -12.53 2.72
CA ASP A 45 1.97 -13.64 2.83
C ASP A 45 1.83 -14.54 1.61
N PHE A 46 2.88 -14.62 0.80
CA PHE A 46 2.87 -15.40 -0.43
C PHE A 46 2.69 -16.90 -0.18
N LYS A 47 3.15 -17.41 0.98
CA LYS A 47 3.08 -18.84 1.29
C LYS A 47 1.67 -19.27 1.66
N SER A 48 1.04 -18.56 2.60
CA SER A 48 -0.34 -18.86 3.03
C SER A 48 -1.42 -18.26 2.13
N LYS A 49 -1.05 -17.37 1.20
CA LYS A 49 -1.98 -16.59 0.36
C LYS A 49 -2.94 -15.72 1.18
N LYS A 50 -2.54 -15.34 2.39
CA LYS A 50 -3.37 -14.56 3.31
C LYS A 50 -3.06 -13.07 3.22
N ILE A 51 -4.12 -12.27 3.09
CA ILE A 51 -4.05 -10.82 3.31
C ILE A 51 -4.36 -10.51 4.78
N SER A 52 -3.54 -9.66 5.40
CA SER A 52 -3.74 -9.15 6.76
C SER A 52 -3.71 -7.62 6.76
N LYS A 53 -4.41 -7.02 7.72
CA LYS A 53 -4.58 -5.58 7.81
C LYS A 53 -4.29 -5.12 9.22
N THR A 54 -3.46 -4.11 9.36
CA THR A 54 -3.18 -3.43 10.63
C THR A 54 -3.54 -1.96 10.45
N PHE A 55 -4.47 -1.48 11.26
CA PHE A 55 -4.92 -0.08 11.23
C PHE A 55 -4.17 0.69 12.31
N PHE A 56 -3.80 1.93 12.01
CA PHE A 56 -3.33 2.88 13.01
C PHE A 56 -4.48 3.85 13.33
N GLU A 57 -4.62 4.20 14.61
CA GLU A 57 -5.64 5.17 15.03
C GLU A 57 -5.20 6.58 14.64
N SER A 58 -6.14 7.39 14.13
CA SER A 58 -5.91 8.82 13.98
C SER A 58 -5.82 9.51 15.34
N HIS A 59 -5.31 10.74 15.36
CA HIS A 59 -5.26 11.57 16.57
C HIS A 59 -6.62 11.70 17.29
N ASP A 60 -7.74 11.60 16.55
CA ASP A 60 -9.09 11.69 17.10
C ASP A 60 -9.74 10.31 17.35
N GLY A 61 -8.96 9.22 17.31
CA GLY A 61 -9.42 7.83 17.51
C GLY A 61 -10.25 7.26 16.35
N ARG A 62 -10.39 8.00 15.24
CA ARG A 62 -11.07 7.51 14.03
C ARG A 62 -10.12 6.67 13.19
N LYS A 63 -10.67 5.70 12.45
CA LYS A 63 -9.90 4.96 11.43
C LYS A 63 -9.62 5.87 10.23
N HIS A 64 -8.38 5.86 9.77
CA HIS A 64 -8.04 6.42 8.48
C HIS A 64 -8.77 5.64 7.40
N LYS A 65 -9.57 6.34 6.59
CA LYS A 65 -10.31 5.73 5.47
C LYS A 65 -9.36 5.30 4.35
N ASP A 66 -8.17 5.83 4.36
CA ASP A 66 -7.27 5.83 3.21
C ASP A 66 -6.51 4.51 3.07
N ILE A 67 -6.46 3.69 4.13
CA ILE A 67 -6.02 2.28 4.04
C ILE A 67 -6.82 1.50 2.99
N PHE A 68 -8.04 1.95 2.65
CA PHE A 68 -8.81 1.41 1.54
C PHE A 68 -7.98 1.31 0.24
N LEU A 69 -7.10 2.27 -0.04
CA LEU A 69 -6.26 2.23 -1.24
C LEU A 69 -5.20 1.12 -1.16
N ALA A 70 -4.56 0.94 -0.01
CA ALA A 70 -3.64 -0.18 0.22
C ALA A 70 -4.36 -1.55 0.13
N GLU A 71 -5.60 -1.64 0.62
CA GLU A 71 -6.41 -2.84 0.50
C GLU A 71 -6.74 -3.17 -0.95
N GLN A 72 -7.26 -2.20 -1.70
CA GLN A 72 -7.60 -2.38 -3.11
C GLN A 72 -6.36 -2.69 -3.95
N PHE A 73 -5.22 -2.08 -3.62
CA PHE A 73 -3.95 -2.37 -4.27
C PHE A 73 -3.53 -3.82 -4.04
N ALA A 74 -3.46 -4.28 -2.79
CA ALA A 74 -3.07 -5.65 -2.45
C ALA A 74 -3.98 -6.70 -3.11
N GLU A 75 -5.31 -6.50 -3.07
CA GLU A 75 -6.27 -7.41 -3.70
C GLU A 75 -6.08 -7.53 -5.22
N LYS A 76 -5.76 -6.42 -5.89
CA LYS A 76 -5.57 -6.40 -7.35
C LYS A 76 -4.27 -7.07 -7.80
N ILE A 77 -3.22 -7.02 -6.99
CA ILE A 77 -1.89 -7.49 -7.42
C ILE A 77 -1.50 -8.85 -6.85
N LYS A 78 -2.20 -9.36 -5.83
CA LYS A 78 -1.79 -10.57 -5.09
C LYS A 78 -1.52 -11.78 -5.98
N ASP A 79 -2.28 -11.94 -7.07
CA ASP A 79 -2.16 -13.07 -8.00
C ASP A 79 -0.95 -12.94 -8.95
N HIS A 80 -0.32 -11.77 -8.99
CA HIS A 80 0.88 -11.47 -9.77
C HIS A 80 2.17 -11.42 -8.93
N LEU A 81 2.05 -11.54 -7.60
CA LEU A 81 3.19 -11.49 -6.69
C LEU A 81 3.97 -12.81 -6.72
N ASN A 82 5.30 -12.71 -6.66
CA ASN A 82 6.21 -13.86 -6.52
C ASN A 82 6.84 -13.95 -5.12
N GLY A 83 6.43 -13.06 -4.21
CA GLY A 83 6.91 -12.91 -2.84
C GLY A 83 5.89 -12.14 -2.00
N ASN A 84 6.27 -11.79 -0.79
CA ASN A 84 5.41 -11.09 0.17
C ASN A 84 5.17 -9.65 -0.27
N LEU A 85 4.09 -9.06 0.23
CA LEU A 85 3.79 -7.64 0.06
C LEU A 85 3.60 -7.00 1.43
N LEU A 86 4.16 -5.81 1.58
CA LEU A 86 3.73 -4.81 2.53
C LEU A 86 3.34 -3.57 1.73
N SER A 87 2.10 -3.12 1.89
CA SER A 87 1.63 -1.86 1.32
C SER A 87 1.07 -0.96 2.41
N SER A 88 1.39 0.32 2.35
CA SER A 88 0.90 1.33 3.27
C SER A 88 0.20 2.46 2.51
N TRP A 89 -0.69 3.13 3.23
CA TRP A 89 -1.12 4.49 2.93
C TRP A 89 -0.81 5.32 4.15
#